data_AF-A0A2G6IQT4-F1
#
_entry.id   AF-A0A2G6IQT4-F1
#
_cell.length_a   1.000
_cell.length_b   1.000
_cell.length_c   1.000
_cell.angle_alpha   90.00
_cell.angle_beta   90.00
_cell.angle_gamma   90.00
#
_symmetry.space_group_name_H-M   'P 1'
#
loop_
_entity.id
_entity.type
_entity.pdbx_description
1 polymer ?
#
loop_
_entity_poly.entity_id
_entity_poly.type
_entity_poly.pdbx_seq_one_letter_code
_entity_poly.pdbx_strand_id
1 'polypeptide(L)'
;MMTDPTHGIHEARRQPETDLILAVLGRAILDLFGSVGLTSNDTEKDNARRDAFFFLTEKTGPWARRRRDLCDAVGIDGDDMRDRVVRVLDGDALALDAYEARSLLTHIGEARALWIAHNAPKPARRTRTKPAPTTQPRAKVGKYADVRAALMPLLNRPMTFKDLVLATNGDLSDTVMRDVLRTAIAKGEIVQDPKTWEYRTAPHKAVAEAAA
;
A
#
# COMPACT_ATOMS: atom_id res chain seq x y z
N MET A 1 19.67 -63.14 5.70
CA MET A 1 18.53 -62.21 5.86
C MET A 1 18.65 -61.59 7.24
N MET A 2 19.10 -60.34 7.32
CA MET A 2 19.33 -59.65 8.58
C MET A 2 18.45 -58.40 8.52
N THR A 3 17.24 -58.51 9.06
CA THR A 3 16.31 -57.40 9.21
C THR A 3 16.84 -56.49 10.31
N ASP A 4 17.30 -55.31 9.91
CA ASP A 4 17.72 -54.22 10.78
C ASP A 4 16.55 -53.83 11.72
N PRO A 5 16.69 -53.90 13.06
CA PRO A 5 15.60 -53.63 14.01
C PRO A 5 15.26 -52.14 14.15
N THR A 6 15.95 -51.27 13.41
CA THR A 6 15.87 -49.81 13.55
C THR A 6 15.15 -49.10 12.41
N HIS A 7 14.51 -49.85 11.50
CA HIS A 7 13.82 -49.30 10.32
C HIS A 7 12.50 -48.54 10.59
N GLY A 8 12.20 -48.15 11.83
CA GLY A 8 10.92 -47.49 12.16
C GLY A 8 10.89 -46.61 13.41
N ILE A 9 12.05 -46.26 14.00
CA ILE A 9 12.08 -45.60 15.32
C ILE A 9 12.22 -44.06 15.23
N HIS A 10 12.47 -43.48 14.05
CA HIS A 10 12.72 -42.03 13.93
C HIS A 10 11.54 -41.18 13.43
N GLU A 11 10.44 -41.78 12.96
CA GLU A 11 9.26 -41.01 12.48
C GLU A 11 8.18 -40.81 13.55
N ALA A 12 8.19 -41.57 14.65
CA ALA A 12 7.06 -41.68 15.58
C ALA A 12 6.88 -40.51 16.58
N ARG A 13 7.61 -39.39 16.46
CA ARG A 13 7.50 -38.25 17.40
C ARG A 13 7.68 -36.85 16.79
N ARG A 14 7.60 -36.67 15.47
CA ARG A 14 7.42 -35.30 14.98
C ARG A 14 6.00 -34.85 15.27
N GLN A 15 5.87 -33.73 15.95
CA GLN A 15 4.57 -33.10 16.14
C GLN A 15 4.07 -32.66 14.76
N PRO A 16 2.80 -32.90 14.40
CA PRO A 16 2.26 -32.52 13.09
C PRO A 16 2.41 -31.02 12.82
N GLU A 17 2.44 -30.20 13.88
CA GLU A 17 2.75 -28.78 13.83
C GLU A 17 4.17 -28.51 13.33
N THR A 18 5.16 -29.29 13.78
CA THR A 18 6.55 -29.19 13.32
C THR A 18 6.67 -29.49 11.84
N ASP A 19 6.01 -30.55 11.37
CA ASP A 19 6.03 -30.91 9.94
C ASP A 19 5.32 -29.87 9.08
N LEU A 20 4.21 -29.30 9.57
CA LEU A 20 3.52 -28.20 8.90
C LEU A 20 4.43 -26.98 8.76
N ILE A 21 5.14 -26.60 9.83
CA ILE A 21 6.06 -25.46 9.80
C ILE A 21 7.21 -25.72 8.83
N LEU A 22 7.83 -26.90 8.86
CA LEU A 22 8.86 -27.28 7.91
C LEU A 22 8.34 -27.26 6.46
N ALA A 23 7.11 -27.69 6.23
CA ALA A 23 6.46 -27.62 4.92
C ALA A 23 6.24 -26.15 4.47
N VAL A 24 5.85 -25.26 5.38
CA VAL A 24 5.71 -23.82 5.09
C VAL A 24 7.07 -23.20 4.71
N LEU A 25 8.12 -23.50 5.48
CA LEU A 25 9.48 -23.01 5.21
C LEU A 25 10.01 -23.57 3.88
N GLY A 26 9.86 -24.87 3.66
CA GLY A 26 10.24 -25.52 2.40
C GLY A 26 9.46 -24.96 1.22
N ARG A 27 8.16 -24.69 1.39
CA ARG A 27 7.33 -24.09 0.35
C ARG A 27 7.78 -22.67 0.02
N ALA A 28 8.12 -21.85 1.01
CA ALA A 28 8.65 -20.51 0.77
C ALA A 28 9.97 -20.56 -0.03
N ILE A 29 10.86 -21.51 0.27
CA ILE A 29 12.10 -21.71 -0.49
C ILE A 29 11.77 -22.11 -1.93
N LEU A 30 10.80 -23.00 -2.14
CA LEU A 30 10.34 -23.39 -3.49
C LEU A 30 9.63 -22.27 -4.24
N ASP A 31 8.85 -21.43 -3.57
CA ASP A 31 8.20 -20.29 -4.21
C ASP A 31 9.21 -19.22 -4.64
N LEU A 32 10.32 -19.08 -3.90
CA LEU A 32 11.41 -18.17 -4.25
C LEU A 32 12.29 -18.71 -5.38
N PHE A 33 12.72 -19.97 -5.29
CA PHE A 33 13.76 -20.54 -6.14
C PHE A 33 13.29 -21.62 -7.12
N GLY A 34 12.11 -22.19 -6.92
CA GLY A 34 11.55 -23.27 -7.71
C GLY A 34 10.47 -22.81 -8.69
N SER A 35 9.85 -23.77 -9.37
CA SER A 35 8.70 -23.54 -10.24
C SER A 35 7.46 -23.33 -9.38
N VAL A 36 7.01 -22.07 -9.31
CA VAL A 36 5.79 -21.71 -8.58
C VAL A 36 4.59 -22.37 -9.27
N GLY A 37 4.10 -23.48 -8.70
CA GLY A 37 2.80 -24.11 -8.98
C GLY A 37 2.45 -24.32 -10.47
N LEU A 38 2.37 -25.58 -10.90
CA LEU A 38 1.91 -25.99 -12.24
C LEU A 38 0.50 -25.47 -12.64
N THR A 39 -0.25 -24.83 -11.72
CA THR A 39 -1.66 -24.44 -11.88
C THR A 39 -1.95 -22.95 -11.67
N SER A 40 -0.97 -22.10 -11.35
CA SER A 40 -1.20 -20.67 -11.05
C SER A 40 -1.05 -19.78 -12.28
N ASN A 41 -1.82 -18.70 -12.35
CA ASN A 41 -1.62 -17.64 -13.35
C ASN A 41 -0.30 -16.90 -13.07
N ASP A 42 0.28 -16.26 -14.09
CA ASP A 42 1.62 -15.65 -13.97
C ASP A 42 1.68 -14.55 -12.88
N THR A 43 0.58 -13.83 -12.66
CA THR A 43 0.48 -12.82 -11.60
C THR A 43 0.54 -13.43 -10.20
N GLU A 44 -0.14 -14.54 -9.96
CA GLU A 44 -0.07 -15.27 -8.69
C GLU A 44 1.32 -15.80 -8.43
N LYS A 45 2.00 -16.29 -9.47
CA LYS A 45 3.39 -16.75 -9.35
C LYS A 45 4.33 -15.63 -8.93
N ASP A 46 4.20 -14.46 -9.55
CA ASP A 46 5.01 -13.29 -9.22
C ASP A 46 4.73 -12.78 -7.79
N ASN A 47 3.47 -12.80 -7.36
CA ASN A 47 3.10 -12.39 -6.01
C ASN A 47 3.63 -13.38 -4.96
N ALA A 48 3.45 -14.68 -5.17
CA ALA A 48 3.96 -15.72 -4.28
C ALA A 48 5.49 -15.64 -4.16
N ARG A 49 6.20 -15.41 -5.27
CA ARG A 49 7.65 -15.24 -5.26
C ARG A 49 8.09 -13.98 -4.50
N ARG A 50 7.36 -12.87 -4.65
CA ARG A 50 7.64 -11.63 -3.89
C ARG A 50 7.40 -11.82 -2.39
N ASP A 51 6.31 -12.47 -2.02
CA ASP A 51 6.01 -12.75 -0.61
C ASP A 51 7.05 -13.68 0.00
N ALA A 52 7.45 -14.74 -0.70
CA ALA A 52 8.54 -15.63 -0.32
C ALA A 52 9.87 -14.89 -0.19
N PHE A 53 10.17 -14.00 -1.13
CA PHE A 53 11.36 -13.14 -1.08
C PHE A 53 11.38 -12.29 0.21
N PHE A 54 10.28 -11.59 0.52
CA PHE A 54 10.22 -10.77 1.75
C PHE A 54 10.29 -11.62 3.00
N PHE A 55 9.56 -12.73 3.05
CA PHE A 55 9.58 -13.66 4.17
C PHE A 55 10.99 -14.16 4.48
N LEU A 56 11.75 -14.58 3.46
CA LEU A 56 13.07 -15.19 3.64
C LEU A 56 14.21 -14.18 3.80
N THR A 57 14.10 -12.97 3.27
CA THR A 57 15.23 -12.02 3.21
C THR A 57 15.10 -10.78 4.10
N GLU A 58 13.87 -10.38 4.50
CA GLU A 58 13.68 -9.19 5.32
C GLU A 58 14.35 -9.34 6.69
N LYS A 59 15.08 -8.30 7.07
CA LYS A 59 15.78 -8.23 8.37
C LYS A 59 14.83 -7.79 9.49
N THR A 60 13.83 -6.97 9.16
CA THR A 60 12.91 -6.37 10.13
C THR A 60 11.47 -6.38 9.61
N GLY A 61 10.50 -6.12 10.47
CA GLY A 61 9.09 -6.01 10.08
C GLY A 61 8.27 -7.30 10.30
N PRO A 62 7.02 -7.34 9.81
CA PRO A 62 6.09 -8.45 10.04
C PRO A 62 6.62 -9.78 9.51
N TRP A 63 7.18 -9.77 8.30
CA TRP A 63 7.74 -10.96 7.66
C TRP A 63 8.92 -11.55 8.43
N ALA A 64 9.86 -10.70 8.87
CA ALA A 64 11.01 -11.13 9.67
C ALA A 64 10.60 -11.66 11.06
N ARG A 65 9.54 -11.13 11.67
CA ARG A 65 8.98 -11.66 12.92
C ARG A 65 8.33 -13.02 12.68
N ARG A 66 7.47 -13.12 11.67
CA ARG A 66 6.79 -14.38 11.33
C ARG A 66 7.77 -15.51 11.00
N ARG A 67 8.87 -15.22 10.31
CA ARG A 67 9.94 -16.19 10.04
C ARG A 67 10.56 -16.70 11.35
N ARG A 68 10.95 -15.78 12.24
CA ARG A 68 11.51 -16.13 13.55
C ARG A 68 10.56 -16.97 14.38
N ASP A 69 9.30 -16.54 14.50
CA ASP A 69 8.27 -17.29 15.25
C ASP A 69 8.12 -18.74 14.74
N LEU A 70 8.15 -18.93 13.41
CA LEU A 70 8.06 -20.25 12.79
C LEU A 70 9.34 -21.07 13.00
N CYS A 71 10.52 -20.48 12.78
CA CYS A 71 11.78 -21.18 12.96
C CYS A 71 12.03 -21.57 14.43
N ASP A 72 11.73 -20.67 15.37
CA ASP A 72 11.87 -20.91 16.82
C ASP A 72 11.01 -22.09 17.28
N ALA A 73 9.79 -22.22 16.74
CA ALA A 73 8.87 -23.31 17.04
C ALA A 73 9.37 -24.70 16.59
N VAL A 74 10.36 -24.75 15.69
CA VAL A 74 11.00 -25.99 15.23
C VAL A 74 12.49 -26.09 15.60
N GLY A 75 12.97 -25.17 16.45
CA GLY A 75 14.35 -25.16 16.94
C GLY A 75 15.40 -24.73 15.91
N ILE A 76 14.99 -23.99 14.87
CA ILE A 76 15.87 -23.41 13.85
C ILE A 76 16.08 -21.92 14.16
N ASP A 77 17.30 -21.40 13.97
CA ASP A 77 17.53 -19.96 14.03
C ASP A 77 17.03 -19.29 12.74
N GLY A 78 15.99 -18.46 12.88
CA GLY A 78 15.38 -17.74 11.76
C GLY A 78 16.31 -16.71 11.09
N ASP A 79 17.32 -16.20 11.79
CA ASP A 79 18.31 -15.29 11.22
C ASP A 79 19.45 -16.05 10.52
N ASP A 80 19.88 -17.22 11.02
CA ASP A 80 20.79 -18.12 10.29
C ASP A 80 20.17 -18.61 8.97
N MET A 81 18.89 -18.98 8.99
CA MET A 81 18.15 -19.33 7.76
C MET A 81 18.16 -18.18 6.75
N ARG A 82 17.91 -16.95 7.20
CA ARG A 82 17.98 -15.76 6.34
C ARG A 82 19.37 -15.60 5.75
N ASP A 83 20.41 -15.66 6.57
CA ASP A 83 21.78 -15.42 6.12
C ASP A 83 22.22 -16.46 5.08
N ARG A 84 21.77 -17.70 5.20
CA ARG A 84 21.97 -18.74 4.16
C ARG A 84 21.24 -18.42 2.87
N VAL A 85 19.98 -17.99 2.94
CA VAL A 85 19.23 -17.57 1.74
C VAL A 85 19.91 -16.39 1.05
N VAL A 86 20.36 -15.40 1.82
CA VAL A 86 21.10 -14.24 1.28
C VAL A 86 22.40 -14.70 0.61
N ARG A 87 23.15 -15.63 1.20
CA ARG A 87 24.34 -16.20 0.56
C ARG A 87 24.04 -16.87 -0.79
N VAL A 88 22.92 -17.60 -0.90
CA VAL A 88 22.47 -18.17 -2.20
C VAL A 88 22.19 -17.06 -3.22
N LEU A 89 21.54 -15.98 -2.79
CA LEU A 89 21.26 -14.82 -3.63
C LEU A 89 22.55 -14.07 -4.02
N ASP A 90 23.56 -14.04 -3.16
CA ASP A 90 24.84 -13.37 -3.42
C ASP A 90 25.79 -14.20 -4.32
N GLY A 91 25.63 -15.52 -4.39
CA GLY A 91 26.55 -16.33 -5.20
C GLY A 91 26.64 -17.80 -4.82
N ASP A 92 26.45 -18.10 -3.55
CA ASP A 92 26.80 -19.38 -2.93
C ASP A 92 25.63 -20.37 -2.96
N ALA A 93 25.55 -21.14 -4.05
CA ALA A 93 24.49 -22.11 -4.27
C ALA A 93 24.44 -23.26 -3.22
N LEU A 94 25.47 -23.40 -2.38
CA LEU A 94 25.57 -24.48 -1.40
C LEU A 94 25.11 -24.07 0.01
N ALA A 95 24.79 -22.80 0.24
CA ALA A 95 24.44 -22.31 1.58
C ALA A 95 23.14 -22.94 2.15
N LEU A 96 22.24 -23.47 1.29
CA LEU A 96 20.97 -24.10 1.67
C LEU A 96 21.00 -25.65 1.71
N ASP A 97 22.16 -26.29 1.56
CA ASP A 97 22.25 -27.75 1.47
C ASP A 97 21.78 -28.47 2.73
N ALA A 98 21.93 -27.81 3.87
CA ALA A 98 21.44 -28.29 5.15
C ALA A 98 19.92 -28.51 5.18
N TYR A 99 19.18 -27.97 4.21
CA TYR A 99 17.73 -28.04 4.09
C TYR A 99 17.26 -28.93 2.92
N GLU A 100 18.13 -29.79 2.36
CA GLU A 100 17.82 -30.73 1.26
C GLU A 100 17.17 -30.10 0.01
N ALA A 101 17.32 -28.79 -0.21
CA ALA A 101 16.64 -28.08 -1.30
C ALA A 101 17.34 -28.16 -2.68
N ARG A 102 18.52 -28.80 -2.76
CA ARG A 102 19.45 -28.72 -3.92
C ARG A 102 18.83 -29.12 -5.26
N SER A 103 17.89 -30.07 -5.30
CA SER A 103 17.34 -30.59 -6.58
C SER A 103 16.24 -29.72 -7.18
N LEU A 104 15.82 -28.64 -6.51
CA LEU A 104 14.60 -27.88 -6.85
C LEU A 104 14.84 -26.39 -7.13
N LEU A 105 16.08 -25.90 -7.03
CA LEU A 105 16.42 -24.48 -7.24
C LEU A 105 16.65 -24.16 -8.73
N THR A 106 15.59 -24.12 -9.53
CA THR A 106 15.67 -23.89 -10.98
C THR A 106 15.69 -22.41 -11.38
N HIS A 107 15.21 -21.50 -10.53
CA HIS A 107 14.99 -20.07 -10.83
C HIS A 107 15.86 -19.12 -9.99
N ILE A 108 17.08 -19.54 -9.62
CA ILE A 108 18.00 -18.70 -8.83
C ILE A 108 18.25 -17.34 -9.50
N GLY A 109 18.36 -17.28 -10.83
CA GLY A 109 18.59 -16.03 -11.57
C GLY A 109 17.47 -14.99 -11.37
N GLU A 110 16.22 -15.43 -11.32
CA GLU A 110 15.06 -14.56 -11.11
C GLU A 110 15.02 -14.04 -9.66
N ALA A 111 15.30 -14.91 -8.69
CA ALA A 111 15.43 -14.53 -7.29
C ALA A 111 16.58 -13.53 -7.06
N ARG A 112 17.72 -13.72 -7.74
CA ARG A 112 18.84 -12.77 -7.72
C ARG A 112 18.48 -11.42 -8.34
N ALA A 113 17.73 -11.41 -9.43
CA ALA A 113 17.26 -10.16 -10.02
C ALA A 113 16.38 -9.37 -9.03
N LEU A 114 15.51 -10.06 -8.28
CA LEU A 114 14.73 -9.43 -7.20
C LEU A 114 15.63 -8.90 -6.07
N TRP A 115 16.64 -9.67 -5.65
CA TRP A 115 17.60 -9.26 -4.62
C TRP A 115 18.40 -8.02 -5.03
N ILE A 116 18.91 -8.00 -6.26
CA ILE A 116 19.63 -6.85 -6.81
C ILE A 116 18.70 -5.65 -6.90
N ALA A 117 17.46 -5.81 -7.38
CA ALA A 117 16.50 -4.71 -7.48
C ALA A 117 16.10 -4.15 -6.11
N HIS A 118 15.98 -5.00 -5.08
CA HIS A 118 15.66 -4.58 -3.71
C HIS A 118 16.81 -3.82 -3.04
N ASN A 119 18.04 -4.29 -3.22
CA ASN A 119 19.25 -3.65 -2.68
C ASN A 119 19.83 -2.55 -3.57
N ALA A 120 19.33 -2.41 -4.80
CA ALA A 120 19.76 -1.35 -5.69
C ALA A 120 19.60 -0.01 -4.95
N PRO A 121 20.61 0.88 -5.02
CA PRO A 121 20.49 2.20 -4.44
C PRO A 121 19.26 2.83 -5.08
N LYS A 122 18.19 3.00 -4.29
CA LYS A 122 16.98 3.67 -4.75
C LYS A 122 17.46 5.00 -5.32
N PRO A 123 17.26 5.28 -6.63
CA PRO A 123 17.80 6.48 -7.24
C PRO A 123 17.36 7.60 -6.34
N ALA A 124 18.34 8.25 -5.67
CA ALA A 124 18.12 9.13 -4.54
C ALA A 124 16.90 9.93 -4.89
N ARG A 125 15.74 9.56 -4.28
CA ARG A 125 14.41 9.94 -4.78
C ARG A 125 14.61 11.37 -5.09
N ARG A 126 14.68 11.75 -6.39
CA ARG A 126 14.96 13.14 -6.74
C ARG A 126 13.89 13.76 -5.90
N THR A 127 14.29 14.48 -4.88
CA THR A 127 13.53 15.61 -4.46
C THR A 127 13.53 16.32 -5.80
N ARG A 128 12.46 16.10 -6.58
CA ARG A 128 11.42 17.08 -6.69
C ARG A 128 11.52 17.85 -5.37
N THR A 129 12.51 18.75 -5.32
CA THR A 129 12.28 20.15 -5.14
C THR A 129 10.91 20.31 -5.73
N LYS A 130 9.94 20.04 -4.84
CA LYS A 130 8.57 20.49 -4.97
C LYS A 130 8.84 21.90 -5.47
N PRO A 131 8.59 22.22 -6.76
CA PRO A 131 9.02 23.49 -7.34
C PRO A 131 8.67 24.49 -6.27
N ALA A 132 9.70 25.14 -5.69
CA ALA A 132 9.62 25.81 -4.39
C ALA A 132 8.24 26.44 -4.36
N PRO A 133 7.31 25.96 -3.49
CA PRO A 133 5.88 26.20 -3.68
C PRO A 133 5.81 27.66 -4.01
N THR A 134 5.49 27.97 -5.28
CA THR A 134 5.43 29.35 -5.71
C THR A 134 4.57 29.94 -4.63
N THR A 135 5.13 30.87 -3.86
CA THR A 135 4.42 31.59 -2.82
C THR A 135 3.40 32.41 -3.59
N GLN A 136 2.40 31.72 -4.13
CA GLN A 136 1.07 32.25 -4.28
C GLN A 136 0.78 32.74 -2.88
N PRO A 137 0.60 34.06 -2.72
CA PRO A 137 0.32 34.62 -1.41
C PRO A 137 -0.79 33.78 -0.82
N ARG A 138 -0.54 33.19 0.36
CA ARG A 138 -1.58 32.47 1.11
C ARG A 138 -2.80 33.37 1.07
N ALA A 139 -3.89 32.89 0.46
CA ALA A 139 -5.17 33.58 0.42
C ALA A 139 -5.37 34.21 1.79
N LYS A 140 -5.53 35.54 1.83
CA LYS A 140 -5.81 36.21 3.10
C LYS A 140 -7.04 35.52 3.66
N VAL A 141 -6.94 34.95 4.85
CA VAL A 141 -8.08 34.30 5.51
C VAL A 141 -9.11 35.40 5.75
N GLY A 142 -9.98 35.61 4.76
CA GLY A 142 -11.09 36.56 4.85
C GLY A 142 -12.04 36.05 5.92
N LYS A 143 -12.49 36.95 6.80
CA LYS A 143 -13.54 36.59 7.76
C LYS A 143 -14.78 36.21 6.96
N TYR A 144 -15.64 35.37 7.53
CA TYR A 144 -16.88 34.90 6.89
C TYR A 144 -17.70 36.04 6.23
N ALA A 145 -17.77 37.21 6.87
CA ALA A 145 -18.47 38.38 6.35
C ALA A 145 -17.86 38.92 5.04
N ASP A 146 -16.54 38.97 4.94
CA ASP A 146 -15.81 39.47 3.77
C ASP A 146 -15.98 38.50 2.59
N VAL A 147 -15.86 37.19 2.89
CA VAL A 147 -16.09 36.12 1.90
C VAL A 147 -17.53 36.14 1.40
N ARG A 148 -18.51 36.31 2.30
CA ARG A 148 -19.93 36.40 1.92
C ARG A 148 -20.22 37.63 1.06
N ALA A 149 -19.67 38.80 1.40
CA ALA A 149 -19.87 40.03 0.64
C ALA A 149 -19.30 39.94 -0.79
N ALA A 150 -18.17 39.25 -0.96
CA ALA A 150 -17.56 39.03 -2.27
C ALA A 150 -18.25 37.94 -3.09
N LEU A 151 -18.75 36.89 -2.43
CA LEU A 151 -19.29 35.70 -3.11
C LEU A 151 -20.75 35.84 -3.54
N MET A 152 -21.59 36.53 -2.75
CA MET A 152 -23.03 36.67 -3.04
C MET A 152 -23.33 37.41 -4.37
N PRO A 153 -22.65 38.50 -4.74
CA PRO A 153 -22.88 39.19 -6.02
C PRO A 153 -22.57 38.33 -7.26
N LEU A 154 -21.63 37.37 -7.13
CA LEU A 154 -21.21 36.49 -8.23
C LEU A 154 -22.26 35.41 -8.56
N LEU A 155 -23.10 35.08 -7.57
CA LEU A 155 -24.16 34.07 -7.67
C LEU A 155 -25.45 34.58 -8.35
N ASN A 156 -25.45 35.83 -8.82
CA ASN A 156 -26.50 36.36 -9.70
C ASN A 156 -26.54 35.64 -11.07
N ARG A 157 -25.47 34.91 -11.41
CA ARG A 157 -25.41 34.00 -12.56
C ARG A 157 -25.14 32.59 -12.04
N PRO A 158 -25.66 31.53 -12.71
CA PRO A 158 -25.33 30.17 -12.35
C PRO A 158 -23.82 29.97 -12.52
N MET A 159 -23.13 29.67 -11.42
CA MET A 159 -21.68 29.43 -11.41
C MET A 159 -21.39 28.13 -10.67
N THR A 160 -20.43 27.36 -11.19
CA THR A 160 -19.90 26.21 -10.47
C THR A 160 -18.92 26.68 -9.37
N PHE A 161 -18.63 25.82 -8.40
CA PHE A 161 -17.62 26.13 -7.38
C PHE A 161 -16.26 26.49 -8.00
N LYS A 162 -15.90 25.83 -9.10
CA LYS A 162 -14.64 26.08 -9.82
C LYS A 162 -14.60 27.48 -10.42
N ASP A 163 -15.73 27.94 -10.96
CA ASP A 163 -15.86 29.28 -11.54
C ASP A 163 -15.84 30.37 -10.46
N LEU A 164 -16.39 30.09 -9.27
CA LEU A 164 -16.31 31.00 -8.12
C LEU A 164 -14.87 31.16 -7.61
N VAL A 165 -14.09 30.08 -7.57
CA VAL A 165 -12.67 30.13 -7.20
C VAL A 165 -11.87 30.90 -8.25
N LEU A 166 -12.18 30.71 -9.54
CA LEU A 166 -11.55 31.45 -10.63
C LEU A 166 -11.91 32.95 -10.60
N ALA A 167 -13.17 33.30 -10.38
CA ALA A 167 -13.67 34.68 -10.32
C ALA A 167 -13.11 35.45 -9.11
N THR A 168 -12.74 34.74 -8.06
CA THR A 168 -12.14 35.32 -6.84
C THR A 168 -10.60 35.28 -6.87
N ASN A 169 -9.98 34.87 -7.98
CA ASN A 169 -8.52 34.77 -8.16
C ASN A 169 -7.78 34.01 -7.05
N GLY A 170 -8.48 33.15 -6.29
CA GLY A 170 -7.93 32.48 -5.11
C GLY A 170 -7.67 33.40 -3.91
N ASP A 171 -8.21 34.62 -3.88
CA ASP A 171 -8.05 35.56 -2.77
C ASP A 171 -8.84 35.14 -1.53
N LEU A 172 -9.84 34.27 -1.69
CA LEU A 172 -10.70 33.76 -0.62
C LEU A 172 -10.35 32.31 -0.28
N SER A 173 -10.53 31.95 0.98
CA SER A 173 -10.33 30.56 1.43
C SER A 173 -11.45 29.66 0.93
N ASP A 174 -11.10 28.60 0.17
CA ASP A 174 -12.01 27.56 -0.31
C ASP A 174 -12.91 27.00 0.80
N THR A 175 -12.35 26.80 2.00
CA THR A 175 -13.07 26.26 3.16
C THR A 175 -14.17 27.22 3.59
N VAL A 176 -13.86 28.50 3.71
CA VAL A 176 -14.82 29.53 4.14
C VAL A 176 -15.86 29.77 3.04
N MET A 177 -15.48 29.71 1.76
CA MET A 177 -16.43 29.79 0.63
C MET A 177 -17.46 28.65 0.69
N ARG A 178 -17.02 27.42 0.97
CA ARG A 178 -17.93 26.27 1.13
C ARG A 178 -18.87 26.43 2.32
N ASP A 179 -18.39 26.97 3.43
CA ASP A 179 -19.21 27.21 4.61
C ASP A 179 -20.24 28.33 4.37
N VAL A 180 -19.86 29.39 3.64
CA VAL A 180 -20.80 30.45 3.19
C VAL A 180 -21.87 29.87 2.27
N LEU A 181 -21.50 29.08 1.28
CA LEU A 181 -22.44 28.43 0.36
C LEU A 181 -23.40 27.49 1.11
N ARG A 182 -22.88 26.64 2.00
CA ARG A 182 -23.71 25.74 2.82
C ARG A 182 -24.71 26.52 3.68
N THR A 183 -24.26 27.60 4.32
CA THR A 183 -25.11 28.45 5.15
C THR A 183 -26.16 29.19 4.32
N ALA A 184 -25.81 29.65 3.12
CA ALA A 184 -26.74 30.31 2.22
C ALA A 184 -27.80 29.35 1.63
N ILE A 185 -27.44 28.09 1.36
CA ILE A 185 -28.39 27.04 0.99
C ILE A 185 -29.36 26.78 2.17
N ALA A 186 -28.83 26.63 3.38
CA ALA A 186 -29.64 26.40 4.57
C ALA A 186 -30.62 27.56 4.87
N LYS A 187 -30.25 28.79 4.50
CA LYS A 187 -31.11 29.98 4.61
C LYS A 187 -32.08 30.17 3.43
N GLY A 188 -31.98 29.33 2.39
CA GLY A 188 -32.78 29.48 1.18
C GLY A 188 -32.41 30.68 0.30
N GLU A 189 -31.26 31.31 0.54
CA GLU A 189 -30.76 32.45 -0.25
C GLU A 189 -30.21 31.99 -1.61
N ILE A 190 -29.72 30.75 -1.68
CA ILE A 190 -29.19 30.15 -2.91
C ILE A 190 -29.74 28.73 -3.09
N VAL A 191 -29.92 28.35 -4.35
CA VAL A 191 -30.31 26.99 -4.73
C VAL A 191 -29.12 26.33 -5.42
N GLN A 192 -28.79 25.13 -4.99
CA GLN A 192 -27.82 24.27 -5.65
C GLN A 192 -28.55 23.26 -6.53
N ASP A 193 -28.18 23.20 -7.81
CA ASP A 193 -28.67 22.13 -8.68
C ASP A 193 -27.90 20.82 -8.37
N PRO A 194 -28.57 19.73 -7.96
CA PRO A 194 -27.91 18.48 -7.61
C PRO A 194 -27.27 17.75 -8.80
N LYS A 195 -27.63 18.13 -10.04
CA LYS A 195 -27.13 17.49 -11.26
C LYS A 195 -25.90 18.21 -11.83
N THR A 196 -25.86 19.54 -11.75
CA THR A 196 -24.77 20.36 -12.32
C THR A 196 -23.85 20.99 -11.28
N TRP A 197 -24.19 20.91 -9.99
CA TRP A 197 -23.46 21.57 -8.89
C TRP A 197 -23.33 23.09 -9.07
N GLU A 198 -24.24 23.68 -9.83
CA GLU A 198 -24.34 25.12 -10.04
C GLU A 198 -25.08 25.77 -8.88
N TYR A 199 -24.54 26.91 -8.42
CA TYR A 199 -25.17 27.73 -7.40
C TYR A 199 -25.83 28.95 -8.06
N ARG A 200 -27.08 29.22 -7.71
CA ARG A 200 -27.82 30.41 -8.15
C ARG A 200 -28.52 31.07 -6.98
N THR A 201 -28.61 32.40 -6.97
CA THR A 201 -29.49 33.13 -6.04
C THR A 201 -30.93 32.66 -6.22
N ALA A 202 -31.60 32.33 -5.12
CA ALA A 202 -33.00 31.95 -5.16
C ALA A 202 -33.84 33.12 -5.69
N PRO A 203 -34.74 32.91 -6.67
CA PRO A 203 -35.65 33.97 -7.09
C PRO A 203 -36.50 34.39 -5.88
N HIS A 204 -36.70 35.70 -5.73
CA HIS A 204 -37.40 36.38 -4.63
C HIS A 204 -38.90 35.99 -4.45
N LYS A 205 -39.35 34.87 -5.03
CA LYS A 205 -40.72 34.33 -4.94
C LYS A 205 -40.89 33.13 -4.01
N ALA A 206 -39.84 32.52 -3.48
CA ALA A 206 -39.98 31.30 -2.66
C ALA A 206 -40.12 31.55 -1.14
N VAL A 207 -40.02 32.78 -0.66
CA VAL A 207 -40.14 33.10 0.79
C VAL A 207 -41.60 33.30 1.22
N ALA A 208 -42.56 33.37 0.28
CA ALA A 208 -43.98 33.52 0.60
C ALA A 208 -44.75 32.21 0.77
N GLU A 209 -44.19 31.05 0.39
CA GLU A 209 -44.93 29.77 0.36
C GLU A 209 -44.58 28.80 1.51
N ALA A 210 -43.63 29.15 2.38
CA ALA A 210 -43.26 28.33 3.54
C ALA A 210 -43.91 28.78 4.87
N ALA A 211 -44.89 29.69 4.82
CA ALA A 211 -45.59 30.22 6.00
C ALA A 211 -47.12 30.18 5.88
N ALA A 212 -47.67 29.24 5.10
CA ALA A 212 -49.10 28.92 5.04
C ALA A 212 -49.37 27.54 5.65
#